data_AF-A0A2S6G1R6-F1
#
_entry.id   AF-A0A2S6G1R6-F1
#
_cell.length_a   1.000
_cell.length_b   1.000
_cell.length_c   1.000
_cell.angle_alpha   90.00
_cell.angle_beta   90.00
_cell.angle_gamma   90.00
#
_symmetry.space_group_name_H-M   'P 1'
#
loop_
_entity.id
_entity.type
_entity.pdbx_description
1 polymer ?
#
loop_
_entity_poly.entity_id
_entity_poly.type
_entity_poly.pdbx_seq_one_letter_code
_entity_poly.pdbx_strand_id
1 'polypeptide(L)'
;MNKNSGSKGYTTDLTLGWVTEELGHDWLQWQQYAAEWLKAQDRGVNTRLKSIRKFLLYLNAKAPYATDVATMFKGHPSGHKVSSEEFEAVLVNSGASADNHKHVSHTVELCDHILKHHLSAEDDNGVERPLFSNPFDKIKNNTSNTETVHSPLPYRYIQQARHILCPYPTDDSGNKTPWVGFHFKDWQWAIDQLQSGNQAWMEVPPEVIDPDDPDCIARTRMVNRKAGKSNKPVTIHEIWSPVMAMFLFTKLHLPLRSFQVRFLDSGEGDTWRYEHGHWVENIQHPFRYGTPKRPYQKGVFRRIFDSMTESYATGLYVSTNKTADRNKDEIQRGYTIPWQ
;
A
#
# COMPACT_ATOMS: atom_id res chain seq x y z
N MET A 1 42.51 -10.54 3.05
CA MET A 1 41.52 -9.54 3.50
C MET A 1 40.16 -9.93 2.92
N ASN A 2 39.26 -10.42 3.78
CA ASN A 2 37.92 -10.84 3.37
C ASN A 2 37.08 -9.62 2.97
N LYS A 3 36.73 -9.50 1.69
CA LYS A 3 35.69 -8.58 1.24
C LYS A 3 34.34 -9.15 1.66
N ASN A 4 33.84 -8.73 2.82
CA ASN A 4 32.43 -8.88 3.16
C ASN A 4 31.63 -8.09 2.12
N SER A 5 30.83 -8.77 1.30
CA SER A 5 29.85 -8.16 0.40
C SER A 5 28.68 -7.63 1.23
N GLY A 6 28.90 -6.55 1.97
CA GLY A 6 27.81 -5.74 2.52
C GLY A 6 26.99 -5.17 1.37
N SER A 7 25.66 -5.19 1.51
CA SER A 7 24.76 -4.46 0.61
C SER A 7 25.25 -3.01 0.50
N LYS A 8 25.63 -2.57 -0.70
CA LYS A 8 26.28 -1.27 -0.95
C LYS A 8 25.36 -0.05 -0.75
N GLY A 9 24.24 -0.19 -0.03
CA GLY A 9 23.38 0.92 0.39
C GLY A 9 22.65 1.67 -0.73
N TYR A 10 22.76 1.29 -2.00
CA TYR A 10 22.29 2.08 -3.15
C TYR A 10 20.79 2.42 -3.17
N THR A 11 19.98 1.75 -2.37
CA THR A 11 18.52 1.97 -2.27
C THR A 11 18.08 2.53 -0.92
N THR A 12 19.01 2.73 0.02
CA THR A 12 18.70 3.10 1.41
C THR A 12 19.58 4.21 1.97
N ASP A 13 20.79 4.41 1.42
CA ASP A 13 21.72 5.42 1.87
C ASP A 13 21.33 6.82 1.35
N LEU A 14 20.81 7.64 2.26
CA LEU A 14 20.41 9.03 1.98
C LEU A 14 21.60 9.99 1.91
N THR A 15 22.77 9.58 2.40
CA THR A 15 24.00 10.40 2.38
C THR A 15 24.80 10.21 1.09
N LEU A 16 24.46 9.19 0.30
CA LEU A 16 25.10 8.84 -0.95
C LEU A 16 26.62 8.62 -0.80
N GLY A 17 27.07 8.05 0.31
CA GLY A 17 28.49 7.85 0.62
C GLY A 17 29.24 7.04 -0.44
N TRP A 18 28.53 6.16 -1.15
CA TRP A 18 29.08 5.38 -2.25
C TRP A 18 29.61 6.24 -3.41
N VAL A 19 29.16 7.49 -3.57
CA VAL A 19 29.57 8.37 -4.69
C VAL A 19 31.07 8.62 -4.64
N THR A 20 31.59 9.08 -3.52
CA THR A 20 33.04 9.33 -3.38
C THR A 20 33.85 8.05 -3.25
N GLU A 21 33.27 6.98 -2.69
CA GLU A 21 33.93 5.68 -2.57
C GLU A 21 34.13 4.99 -3.93
N GLU A 22 33.16 5.13 -4.85
CA GLU A 22 33.17 4.41 -6.14
C GLU A 22 33.58 5.29 -7.33
N LEU A 23 33.18 6.56 -7.37
CA LEU A 23 33.48 7.47 -8.48
C LEU A 23 34.71 8.36 -8.20
N GLY A 24 35.13 8.45 -6.94
CA GLY A 24 36.28 9.24 -6.50
C GLY A 24 35.89 10.58 -5.87
N HIS A 25 36.86 11.22 -5.21
CA HIS A 25 36.64 12.46 -4.45
C HIS A 25 36.23 13.66 -5.31
N ASP A 26 36.53 13.65 -6.60
CA ASP A 26 36.13 14.71 -7.54
C ASP A 26 34.60 14.82 -7.69
N TRP A 27 33.84 13.78 -7.29
CA TRP A 27 32.37 13.76 -7.31
C TRP A 27 31.72 14.23 -6.00
N LEU A 28 32.50 14.75 -5.05
CA LEU A 28 31.99 15.17 -3.73
C LEU A 28 30.88 16.24 -3.84
N GLN A 29 31.02 17.19 -4.77
CA GLN A 29 30.02 18.25 -4.93
C GLN A 29 28.66 17.68 -5.40
N TRP A 30 28.71 16.73 -6.34
CA TRP A 30 27.52 15.99 -6.76
C TRP A 30 26.86 15.23 -5.62
N GLN A 31 27.65 14.57 -4.78
CA GLN A 31 27.14 13.87 -3.60
C GLN A 31 26.40 14.84 -2.67
N GLN A 32 27.01 15.98 -2.34
CA GLN A 32 26.46 16.96 -1.40
C GLN A 32 25.13 17.52 -1.88
N TYR A 33 25.07 17.97 -3.14
CA TYR A 33 23.84 18.54 -3.71
C TYR A 33 22.73 17.50 -3.86
N ALA A 34 23.07 16.27 -4.26
CA ALA A 34 22.09 15.20 -4.36
C ALA A 34 21.54 14.78 -2.98
N ALA A 35 22.39 14.73 -1.94
CA ALA A 35 21.97 14.44 -0.57
C ALA A 35 21.11 15.56 0.03
N GLU A 36 21.43 16.82 -0.28
CA GLU A 36 20.58 17.97 0.08
C GLU A 36 19.20 17.87 -0.57
N TRP A 37 19.15 17.65 -1.88
CA TRP A 37 17.90 17.50 -2.62
C TRP A 37 17.04 16.37 -2.05
N LEU A 38 17.64 15.23 -1.68
CA LEU A 38 16.95 14.08 -1.10
C LEU A 38 16.29 14.39 0.26
N LYS A 39 16.88 15.26 1.09
CA LYS A 39 16.29 15.66 2.38
C LYS A 39 14.95 16.38 2.22
N ALA A 40 14.74 17.05 1.08
CA ALA A 40 13.50 17.75 0.78
C ALA A 40 12.38 16.83 0.24
N GLN A 41 12.63 15.53 0.01
CA GLN A 41 11.67 14.62 -0.62
C GLN A 41 10.98 13.70 0.41
N ASP A 42 9.65 13.72 0.45
CA ASP A 42 8.82 12.92 1.39
C ASP A 42 8.37 11.56 0.81
N ARG A 43 8.44 11.39 -0.52
CA ARG A 43 7.90 10.22 -1.24
C ARG A 43 8.89 9.70 -2.26
N GLY A 44 8.76 8.44 -2.65
CA GLY A 44 9.48 7.88 -3.81
C GLY A 44 11.00 7.90 -3.67
N VAL A 45 11.53 7.92 -2.45
CA VAL A 45 12.96 8.06 -2.14
C VAL A 45 13.79 6.95 -2.79
N ASN A 46 13.32 5.69 -2.72
CA ASN A 46 14.00 4.55 -3.35
C ASN A 46 14.19 4.75 -4.87
N THR A 47 13.16 5.23 -5.57
CA THR A 47 13.24 5.48 -7.02
C THR A 47 14.19 6.64 -7.33
N ARG A 48 14.22 7.69 -6.49
CA ARG A 48 15.16 8.81 -6.65
C ARG A 48 16.61 8.37 -6.44
N LEU A 49 16.90 7.61 -5.39
CA LEU A 49 18.24 7.03 -5.15
C LEU A 49 18.73 6.23 -6.36
N LYS A 50 17.87 5.37 -6.93
CA LYS A 50 18.18 4.63 -8.16
C LYS A 50 18.43 5.56 -9.35
N SER A 51 17.70 6.67 -9.46
CA SER A 51 17.84 7.64 -10.55
C SER A 51 19.17 8.40 -10.45
N ILE A 52 19.52 8.88 -9.26
CA ILE A 52 20.80 9.54 -8.98
C ILE A 52 21.96 8.63 -9.33
N ARG A 53 21.90 7.35 -8.91
CA ARG A 53 22.93 6.36 -9.26
C ARG A 53 23.11 6.23 -10.77
N LYS A 54 22.01 6.03 -11.51
CA LYS A 54 22.07 5.89 -12.97
C LYS A 54 22.61 7.15 -13.64
N PHE A 55 22.21 8.32 -13.15
CA PHE A 55 22.66 9.60 -13.67
C PHE A 55 24.15 9.84 -13.45
N LEU A 56 24.66 9.63 -12.24
CA LEU A 56 26.09 9.82 -11.94
C LEU A 56 26.97 8.80 -12.68
N LEU A 57 26.51 7.54 -12.84
CA LEU A 57 27.21 6.55 -13.65
C LEU A 57 27.23 6.94 -15.14
N TYR A 58 26.15 7.53 -15.65
CA TYR A 58 26.11 8.09 -17.00
C TYR A 58 27.11 9.24 -17.16
N LEU A 59 27.11 10.22 -16.26
CA LEU A 59 28.06 11.33 -16.30
C LEU A 59 29.51 10.81 -16.24
N ASN A 60 29.81 9.90 -15.32
CA ASN A 60 31.16 9.34 -15.19
C ASN A 60 31.63 8.59 -16.46
N ALA A 61 30.71 7.96 -17.19
CA ALA A 61 31.04 7.21 -18.40
C ALA A 61 31.09 8.06 -19.68
N LYS A 62 30.24 9.09 -19.79
CA LYS A 62 30.04 9.86 -21.04
C LYS A 62 30.49 11.31 -20.95
N ALA A 63 30.50 11.88 -19.76
CA ALA A 63 30.92 13.25 -19.50
C ALA A 63 31.85 13.32 -18.27
N PRO A 64 33.07 12.73 -18.29
CA PRO A 64 33.98 12.78 -17.14
C PRO A 64 34.35 14.20 -16.70
N TYR A 65 34.28 15.17 -17.61
CA TYR A 65 34.46 16.59 -17.32
C TYR A 65 33.36 17.18 -16.42
N ALA A 66 32.25 16.48 -16.25
CA ALA A 66 31.14 16.87 -15.40
C ALA A 66 31.41 16.63 -13.91
N THR A 67 32.61 16.19 -13.51
CA THR A 67 33.04 16.23 -12.11
C THR A 67 32.90 17.63 -11.53
N ASP A 68 33.21 18.66 -12.32
CA ASP A 68 32.82 20.03 -12.04
C ASP A 68 31.36 20.27 -12.45
N VAL A 69 30.52 20.56 -11.46
CA VAL A 69 29.07 20.70 -11.65
C VAL A 69 28.75 21.85 -12.60
N ALA A 70 29.44 22.99 -12.50
CA ALA A 70 29.19 24.14 -13.37
C ALA A 70 29.56 23.84 -14.83
N THR A 71 30.66 23.12 -15.07
CA THR A 71 31.08 22.70 -16.41
C THR A 71 30.08 21.75 -17.05
N MET A 72 29.40 20.88 -16.26
CA MET A 72 28.31 20.05 -16.77
C MET A 72 27.20 20.89 -17.42
N PHE A 73 26.75 21.96 -16.75
CA PHE A 73 25.72 22.85 -17.27
C PHE A 73 26.20 23.75 -18.41
N LYS A 74 27.45 24.21 -18.37
CA LYS A 74 28.04 25.04 -19.42
C LYS A 74 28.27 24.26 -20.72
N GLY A 75 28.62 22.99 -20.60
CA GLY A 75 29.12 22.13 -21.67
C GLY A 75 30.64 22.11 -21.76
N HIS A 76 31.16 21.03 -22.35
CA HIS A 76 32.60 20.84 -22.54
C HIS A 76 33.15 21.86 -23.56
N PRO A 77 34.38 22.39 -23.38
CA PRO A 77 34.99 23.31 -24.33
C PRO A 77 35.13 22.77 -25.76
N SER A 78 35.16 21.44 -25.94
CA SER A 78 35.17 20.81 -27.27
C SER A 78 33.80 20.72 -27.94
N GLY A 79 32.75 21.28 -27.35
CA GLY A 79 31.39 21.34 -27.91
C GLY A 79 30.44 20.24 -27.44
N HIS A 80 30.88 19.26 -26.66
CA HIS A 80 30.00 18.22 -26.12
C HIS A 80 29.10 18.77 -25.00
N LYS A 81 27.81 18.45 -25.04
CA LYS A 81 26.82 18.75 -24.00
C LYS A 81 26.01 17.49 -23.70
N VAL A 82 25.80 17.22 -22.42
CA VAL A 82 24.90 16.15 -21.99
C VAL A 82 23.47 16.46 -22.43
N SER A 83 22.66 15.43 -22.66
CA SER A 83 21.26 15.60 -23.06
C SER A 83 20.38 14.46 -22.58
N SER A 84 19.07 14.66 -22.65
CA SER A 84 18.10 13.62 -22.25
C SER A 84 18.11 12.42 -23.18
N GLU A 85 18.36 12.64 -24.47
CA GLU A 85 18.48 11.61 -25.49
C GLU A 85 19.72 10.75 -25.25
N GLU A 86 20.86 11.37 -24.91
CA GLU A 86 22.07 10.62 -24.59
C GLU A 86 21.88 9.78 -23.32
N PHE A 87 21.29 10.38 -22.29
CA PHE A 87 21.02 9.67 -21.05
C PHE A 87 20.01 8.53 -21.25
N GLU A 88 18.92 8.77 -21.98
CA GLU A 88 17.92 7.76 -22.32
C GLU A 88 18.54 6.60 -23.11
N ALA A 89 19.42 6.88 -24.08
CA ALA A 89 20.12 5.83 -24.82
C ALA A 89 20.97 4.94 -23.90
N VAL A 90 21.65 5.52 -22.91
CA VAL A 90 22.41 4.73 -21.91
C VAL A 90 21.46 3.92 -21.02
N LEU A 91 20.33 4.49 -20.62
CA LEU A 91 19.31 3.77 -19.84
C LEU A 91 18.76 2.57 -20.60
N VAL A 92 18.41 2.73 -21.87
CA VAL A 92 17.89 1.65 -22.73
C VAL A 92 18.94 0.55 -22.92
N ASN A 93 20.20 0.92 -23.17
CA ASN A 93 21.30 -0.04 -23.31
C ASN A 93 21.59 -0.83 -22.02
N SER A 94 21.33 -0.24 -20.86
CA SER A 94 21.47 -0.92 -19.56
C SER A 94 20.31 -1.86 -19.20
N GLY A 95 19.27 -1.91 -20.03
CA GLY A 95 18.05 -2.70 -19.84
C GLY A 95 16.81 -1.81 -19.95
N ALA A 96 16.07 -1.95 -21.05
CA ALA A 96 14.85 -1.21 -21.28
C ALA A 96 13.87 -1.41 -20.11
N SER A 97 13.44 -0.30 -19.50
CA SER A 97 12.50 -0.30 -18.39
C SER A 97 11.40 0.72 -18.65
N ALA A 98 10.16 0.35 -18.33
CA ALA A 98 9.03 1.27 -18.35
C ALA A 98 9.24 2.49 -17.42
N ASP A 99 10.22 2.45 -16.52
CA ASP A 99 10.53 3.52 -15.58
C ASP A 99 11.61 4.51 -16.08
N ASN A 100 12.14 4.35 -17.31
CA ASN A 100 13.19 5.25 -17.83
C ASN A 100 12.77 6.72 -17.80
N HIS A 101 11.52 7.03 -18.15
CA HIS A 101 10.98 8.39 -18.07
C HIS A 101 11.03 8.98 -16.65
N LYS A 102 10.90 8.14 -15.61
CA LYS A 102 10.98 8.58 -14.20
C LYS A 102 12.41 8.95 -13.85
N HIS A 103 13.38 8.16 -14.31
CA HIS A 103 14.79 8.45 -14.09
C HIS A 103 15.19 9.78 -14.71
N VAL A 104 14.78 10.03 -15.96
CA VAL A 104 15.03 11.32 -16.62
C VAL A 104 14.31 12.46 -15.89
N SER A 105 13.04 12.30 -15.50
CA SER A 105 12.33 13.34 -14.74
C SER A 105 13.00 13.69 -13.41
N HIS A 106 13.50 12.69 -12.67
CA HIS A 106 14.24 12.95 -11.43
C HIS A 106 15.59 13.63 -11.68
N THR A 107 16.28 13.30 -12.79
CA THR A 107 17.50 14.02 -13.19
C THR A 107 17.21 15.48 -13.50
N VAL A 108 16.13 15.77 -14.23
CA VAL A 108 15.68 17.15 -14.50
C VAL A 108 15.43 17.89 -13.18
N GLU A 109 14.67 17.29 -12.26
CA GLU A 109 14.35 17.90 -10.95
C GLU A 109 15.59 18.15 -10.08
N LEU A 110 16.55 17.23 -10.07
CA LEU A 110 17.81 17.42 -9.37
C LEU A 110 18.62 18.57 -9.99
N CYS A 111 18.70 18.62 -11.32
CA CYS A 111 19.42 19.68 -12.03
C CYS A 111 18.77 21.05 -11.80
N ASP A 112 17.43 21.13 -11.84
CA ASP A 112 16.68 22.35 -11.53
C ASP A 112 16.93 22.82 -10.09
N HIS A 113 17.01 21.88 -9.13
CA HIS A 113 17.34 22.19 -7.75
C HIS A 113 18.75 22.77 -7.62
N ILE A 114 19.74 22.17 -8.28
CA ILE A 114 21.12 22.68 -8.28
C ILE A 114 21.19 24.08 -8.91
N LEU A 115 20.53 24.28 -10.06
CA LEU A 115 20.47 25.56 -10.75
C LEU A 115 19.84 26.66 -9.88
N LYS A 116 18.80 26.31 -9.14
CA LYS A 116 18.08 27.26 -8.28
C LYS A 116 18.88 27.64 -7.02
N HIS A 117 19.53 26.68 -6.37
CA HIS A 117 20.10 26.87 -5.04
C HIS A 117 21.61 27.10 -5.02
N HIS A 118 22.32 26.65 -6.06
CA HIS A 118 23.80 26.67 -6.09
C HIS A 118 24.38 27.40 -7.30
N LEU A 119 23.61 27.58 -8.38
CA LEU A 119 24.05 28.21 -9.62
C LEU A 119 23.07 29.30 -10.11
N SER A 120 22.60 30.12 -9.18
CA SER A 120 21.75 31.29 -9.44
C SER A 120 22.47 32.59 -9.07
N ALA A 121 22.08 33.68 -9.72
CA ALA A 121 22.52 35.03 -9.39
C ALA A 121 21.33 35.99 -9.48
N GLU A 122 21.34 37.04 -8.67
CA GLU A 122 20.34 38.11 -8.76
C GLU A 122 20.51 38.88 -10.07
N ASP A 123 19.40 39.12 -10.76
CA ASP A 123 19.34 40.04 -11.90
C ASP A 123 19.29 41.50 -11.43
N ASP A 124 19.36 42.45 -12.39
CA ASP A 124 19.33 43.89 -12.10
C ASP A 124 18.04 44.35 -11.36
N ASN A 125 17.02 43.50 -11.26
CA ASN A 125 15.77 43.77 -10.55
C ASN A 125 15.69 43.02 -9.20
N GLY A 126 16.78 42.40 -8.75
CA GLY A 126 16.84 41.62 -7.50
C GLY A 126 16.12 40.27 -7.59
N VAL A 127 15.87 39.75 -8.80
CA VAL A 127 15.26 38.42 -8.99
C VAL A 127 16.34 37.39 -9.22
N GLU A 128 16.43 36.37 -8.37
CA GLU A 128 17.34 35.24 -8.56
C GLU A 128 17.00 34.46 -9.84
N ARG A 129 17.98 34.36 -10.75
CA ARG A 129 17.88 33.59 -12.00
C ARG A 129 19.02 32.57 -12.11
N PRO A 130 18.74 31.37 -12.64
CA PRO A 130 19.78 30.40 -12.97
C PRO A 130 20.82 30.97 -13.94
N LEU A 131 22.10 30.73 -13.66
CA LEU A 131 23.23 31.12 -14.51
C LEU A 131 23.31 30.27 -15.79
N PHE A 132 22.75 29.07 -15.77
CA PHE A 132 22.77 28.12 -16.88
C PHE A 132 21.38 27.54 -17.13
N SER A 133 21.17 27.02 -18.34
CA SER A 133 19.96 26.26 -18.68
C SER A 133 20.14 24.78 -18.29
N ASN A 134 19.04 24.13 -17.92
CA ASN A 134 19.04 22.69 -17.68
C ASN A 134 19.26 21.95 -19.02
N PRO A 135 20.30 21.10 -19.15
CA PRO A 135 20.54 20.35 -20.38
C PRO A 135 19.59 19.15 -20.55
N PHE A 136 18.75 18.86 -19.55
CA PHE A 136 17.78 17.78 -19.58
C PHE A 136 16.34 18.31 -19.69
N ASP A 137 15.54 17.62 -20.49
CA ASP A 137 14.13 17.86 -20.71
C ASP A 137 13.31 16.64 -20.26
N LYS A 138 12.11 16.89 -19.73
CA LYS A 138 11.23 15.80 -19.30
C LYS A 138 10.72 15.05 -20.53
N ILE A 139 11.02 13.75 -20.57
CA ILE A 139 10.48 12.85 -21.59
C ILE A 139 9.01 12.59 -21.27
N LYS A 140 8.14 12.84 -22.25
CA LYS A 140 6.71 12.54 -22.13
C LYS A 140 6.52 11.03 -22.02
N ASN A 141 5.87 10.60 -20.95
CA ASN A 141 5.39 9.23 -20.86
C ASN A 141 4.15 9.09 -21.76
N ASN A 142 4.31 8.48 -22.95
CA ASN A 142 3.20 8.07 -23.80
C ASN A 142 2.50 6.84 -23.19
N THR A 143 1.85 7.06 -22.05
CA THR A 143 0.83 6.13 -21.57
C THR A 143 -0.47 6.57 -22.23
N SER A 144 -1.01 5.75 -23.13
CA SER A 144 -2.41 5.87 -23.45
C SER A 144 -3.17 5.59 -22.16
N ASN A 145 -3.90 6.57 -21.65
CA ASN A 145 -4.96 6.30 -20.70
C ASN A 145 -5.98 5.49 -21.48
N THR A 146 -5.85 4.17 -21.47
CA THR A 146 -6.99 3.31 -21.75
C THR A 146 -7.92 3.52 -20.57
N GLU A 147 -8.84 4.48 -20.70
CA GLU A 147 -10.11 4.34 -20.00
C GLU A 147 -10.63 2.97 -20.39
N THR A 148 -10.45 2.01 -19.50
CA THR A 148 -10.89 0.66 -19.77
C THR A 148 -12.40 0.71 -19.70
N VAL A 149 -13.03 0.86 -20.87
CA VAL A 149 -14.46 0.63 -21.07
C VAL A 149 -14.69 -0.86 -20.86
N HIS A 150 -14.62 -1.30 -19.61
CA HIS A 150 -14.98 -2.64 -19.22
C HIS A 150 -16.50 -2.72 -19.21
N SER A 151 -17.05 -3.67 -19.95
CA SER A 151 -18.45 -4.05 -19.78
C SER A 151 -18.67 -4.43 -18.31
N PRO A 152 -19.71 -3.90 -17.65
CA PRO A 152 -19.97 -4.22 -16.25
C PRO A 152 -20.16 -5.73 -16.10
N LEU A 153 -19.53 -6.33 -15.09
CA LEU A 153 -19.69 -7.75 -14.79
C LEU A 153 -21.17 -8.01 -14.48
N PRO A 154 -21.85 -8.91 -15.20
CA PRO A 154 -23.23 -9.23 -14.92
C PRO A 154 -23.43 -9.69 -13.48
N TYR A 155 -24.45 -9.15 -12.80
CA TYR A 155 -24.72 -9.38 -11.38
C TYR A 155 -24.83 -10.88 -11.02
N ARG A 156 -25.31 -11.72 -11.95
CA ARG A 156 -25.39 -13.17 -11.79
C ARG A 156 -24.04 -13.80 -11.39
N TYR A 157 -22.93 -13.29 -11.90
CA TYR A 157 -21.60 -13.83 -11.56
C TYR A 157 -21.17 -13.44 -10.16
N ILE A 158 -21.56 -12.24 -9.70
CA ILE A 158 -21.34 -11.81 -8.32
C ILE A 158 -22.18 -12.69 -7.38
N GLN A 159 -23.43 -12.99 -7.73
CA GLN A 159 -24.25 -13.93 -6.99
C GLN A 159 -23.59 -15.32 -6.95
N GLN A 160 -23.19 -15.89 -8.08
CA GLN A 160 -22.51 -17.18 -8.11
C GLN A 160 -21.23 -17.20 -7.24
N ALA A 161 -20.41 -16.15 -7.29
CA ALA A 161 -19.23 -16.03 -6.45
C ALA A 161 -19.56 -15.97 -4.96
N ARG A 162 -20.67 -15.32 -4.56
CA ARG A 162 -21.14 -15.33 -3.17
C ARG A 162 -21.46 -16.75 -2.70
N HIS A 163 -22.18 -17.54 -3.51
CA HIS A 163 -22.54 -18.92 -3.16
C HIS A 163 -21.33 -19.86 -3.13
N ILE A 164 -20.35 -19.66 -4.03
CA ILE A 164 -19.10 -20.41 -3.99
C ILE A 164 -18.34 -20.12 -2.69
N LEU A 165 -18.29 -18.86 -2.27
CA LEU A 165 -17.56 -18.45 -1.07
C LEU A 165 -18.27 -18.87 0.23
N CYS A 166 -19.57 -18.59 0.31
CA CYS A 166 -20.45 -18.86 1.44
C CYS A 166 -21.70 -19.55 0.89
N PRO A 167 -21.78 -20.88 0.93
CA PRO A 167 -22.97 -21.61 0.49
C PRO A 167 -24.16 -21.26 1.38
N TYR A 168 -25.29 -20.90 0.78
CA TYR A 168 -26.56 -20.71 1.48
C TYR A 168 -27.73 -21.16 0.58
N PRO A 169 -28.90 -21.55 1.14
CA PRO A 169 -30.03 -22.01 0.36
C PRO A 169 -30.61 -20.89 -0.50
N THR A 170 -30.79 -21.14 -1.80
CA THR A 170 -31.34 -20.17 -2.77
C THR A 170 -32.81 -20.37 -3.09
N ASP A 171 -33.34 -21.56 -2.83
CA ASP A 171 -34.50 -22.06 -3.60
C ASP A 171 -35.83 -21.95 -2.87
N ASP A 172 -35.85 -21.41 -1.65
CA ASP A 172 -36.99 -21.52 -0.76
C ASP A 172 -37.49 -20.12 -0.36
N SER A 173 -38.22 -19.47 -1.27
CA SER A 173 -38.77 -18.11 -1.10
C SER A 173 -39.66 -17.92 0.14
N GLY A 174 -40.14 -19.02 0.75
CA GLY A 174 -40.89 -19.04 2.01
C GLY A 174 -40.06 -19.40 3.24
N ASN A 175 -38.85 -19.93 3.08
CA ASN A 175 -37.99 -20.37 4.18
C ASN A 175 -37.11 -19.19 4.60
N LYS A 176 -37.59 -18.45 5.59
CA LYS A 176 -36.88 -17.32 6.20
C LYS A 176 -35.72 -17.75 7.11
N THR A 177 -35.05 -18.86 6.78
CA THR A 177 -33.81 -19.28 7.43
C THR A 177 -32.62 -18.99 6.52
N PRO A 178 -32.22 -17.71 6.32
CA PRO A 178 -31.02 -17.35 5.55
C PRO A 178 -29.71 -17.81 6.24
N TRP A 179 -29.82 -18.53 7.35
CA TRP A 179 -28.76 -18.90 8.28
C TRP A 179 -28.39 -20.38 8.18
N VAL A 180 -28.49 -21.00 7.00
CA VAL A 180 -27.90 -22.33 6.77
C VAL A 180 -26.58 -22.10 6.03
N GLY A 181 -25.46 -22.58 6.59
CA GLY A 181 -24.12 -22.34 6.02
C GLY A 181 -23.38 -21.10 6.56
N PHE A 182 -23.86 -20.52 7.68
CA PHE A 182 -23.25 -19.31 8.27
C PHE A 182 -21.98 -19.59 9.05
N HIS A 183 -21.75 -20.84 9.44
CA HIS A 183 -20.52 -21.21 10.13
C HIS A 183 -19.37 -21.36 9.15
N PHE A 184 -18.17 -20.98 9.56
CA PHE A 184 -16.96 -21.08 8.76
C PHE A 184 -16.65 -22.51 8.36
N LYS A 185 -17.09 -23.54 9.10
CA LYS A 185 -16.98 -24.95 8.65
C LYS A 185 -17.67 -25.22 7.33
N ASP A 186 -18.67 -24.43 6.97
CA ASP A 186 -19.43 -24.58 5.73
C ASP A 186 -18.74 -23.87 4.55
N TRP A 187 -17.71 -23.07 4.81
CA TRP A 187 -16.99 -22.24 3.82
C TRP A 187 -15.81 -23.00 3.19
N GLN A 188 -16.04 -24.25 2.80
CA GLN A 188 -14.99 -25.18 2.35
C GLN A 188 -14.14 -24.64 1.19
N TRP A 189 -14.79 -24.00 0.20
CA TRP A 189 -14.04 -23.39 -0.90
C TRP A 189 -13.09 -22.28 -0.41
N ALA A 190 -13.51 -21.49 0.57
CA ALA A 190 -12.65 -20.45 1.16
C ALA A 190 -11.46 -21.07 1.90
N ILE A 191 -11.72 -22.13 2.67
CA ILE A 191 -10.72 -22.87 3.44
C ILE A 191 -9.69 -23.54 2.52
N ASP A 192 -10.10 -24.04 1.36
CA ASP A 192 -9.21 -24.79 0.46
C ASP A 192 -8.50 -23.91 -0.57
N GLN A 193 -9.18 -22.90 -1.13
CA GLN A 193 -8.76 -22.24 -2.37
C GLN A 193 -8.43 -20.76 -2.24
N LEU A 194 -8.87 -20.09 -1.17
CA LEU A 194 -8.76 -18.62 -1.09
C LEU A 194 -7.34 -18.14 -0.77
N GLN A 195 -6.58 -18.91 0.02
CA GLN A 195 -5.24 -18.50 0.43
C GLN A 195 -4.14 -19.00 -0.51
N SER A 196 -3.07 -18.22 -0.64
CA SER A 196 -1.83 -18.72 -1.24
C SER A 196 -1.08 -19.56 -0.23
N GLY A 197 -0.94 -20.86 -0.50
CA GLY A 197 -0.27 -21.79 0.41
C GLY A 197 -0.96 -21.86 1.78
N ASN A 198 -0.23 -21.54 2.86
CA ASN A 198 -0.71 -21.66 4.24
C ASN A 198 -0.96 -20.30 4.92
N GLN A 199 -1.11 -19.22 4.16
CA GLN A 199 -1.16 -17.85 4.73
C GLN A 199 -2.35 -17.58 5.68
N ALA A 200 -3.46 -18.29 5.52
CA ALA A 200 -4.62 -18.16 6.41
C ALA A 200 -4.54 -19.07 7.64
N TRP A 201 -3.52 -19.93 7.76
CA TRP A 201 -3.38 -20.86 8.88
C TRP A 201 -2.40 -20.32 9.90
N MET A 202 -2.88 -20.16 11.13
CA MET A 202 -2.11 -19.59 12.25
C MET A 202 -1.78 -20.69 13.23
N GLU A 203 -0.49 -20.88 13.53
CA GLU A 203 -0.06 -21.83 14.54
C GLU A 203 -0.51 -21.39 15.93
N VAL A 204 -1.11 -22.31 16.68
CA VAL A 204 -1.64 -22.06 18.01
C VAL A 204 -1.31 -23.22 18.96
N PRO A 205 -1.29 -22.97 20.28
CA PRO A 205 -1.28 -24.03 21.27
C PRO A 205 -2.53 -24.92 21.14
N PRO A 206 -2.46 -26.24 21.38
CA PRO A 206 -3.63 -27.12 21.30
C PRO A 206 -4.78 -26.71 22.22
N GLU A 207 -4.47 -26.05 23.33
CA GLU A 207 -5.42 -25.70 24.38
C GLU A 207 -6.41 -24.60 23.98
N VAL A 208 -6.11 -23.84 22.92
CA VAL A 208 -7.01 -22.79 22.42
C VAL A 208 -7.94 -23.29 21.30
N ILE A 209 -7.76 -24.53 20.86
CA ILE A 209 -8.66 -25.12 19.87
C ILE A 209 -9.91 -25.58 20.59
N ASP A 210 -11.05 -25.03 20.20
CA ASP A 210 -12.36 -25.44 20.68
C ASP A 210 -13.02 -26.36 19.63
N PRO A 211 -13.12 -27.68 19.88
CA PRO A 211 -13.74 -28.61 18.94
C PRO A 211 -15.26 -28.49 18.85
N ASP A 212 -15.90 -27.87 19.86
CA ASP A 212 -17.35 -27.71 19.92
C ASP A 212 -17.81 -26.44 19.20
N ASP A 213 -16.89 -25.51 18.91
CA ASP A 213 -17.14 -24.31 18.12
C ASP A 213 -17.09 -24.62 16.60
N PRO A 214 -18.23 -24.58 15.88
CA PRO A 214 -18.28 -24.80 14.44
C PRO A 214 -17.53 -23.75 13.60
N ASP A 215 -17.14 -22.62 14.20
CA ASP A 215 -16.34 -21.57 13.58
C ASP A 215 -14.83 -21.72 13.86
N CYS A 216 -14.44 -22.58 14.80
CA CYS A 216 -13.05 -22.89 15.14
C CYS A 216 -12.46 -23.99 14.24
N ILE A 217 -12.16 -23.63 12.99
CA ILE A 217 -11.58 -24.56 12.01
C ILE A 217 -10.10 -24.78 12.30
N ALA A 218 -9.75 -25.98 12.76
CA ALA A 218 -8.39 -26.35 13.10
C ALA A 218 -7.85 -27.52 12.27
N ARG A 219 -6.52 -27.60 12.15
CA ARG A 219 -5.81 -28.75 11.57
C ARG A 219 -4.52 -29.03 12.31
N THR A 220 -4.05 -30.27 12.20
CA THR A 220 -2.76 -30.69 12.74
C THR A 220 -1.88 -31.19 11.59
N ARG A 221 -0.62 -30.74 11.53
CA ARG A 221 0.32 -31.19 10.49
C ARG A 221 1.75 -31.30 11.02
N MET A 222 2.55 -32.15 10.40
CA MET A 222 3.98 -32.26 10.70
C MET A 222 4.78 -31.30 9.81
N VAL A 223 5.69 -30.55 10.43
CA VAL A 223 6.59 -29.61 9.73
C VAL A 223 8.04 -29.84 10.13
N ASN A 224 8.95 -29.63 9.20
CA ASN A 224 10.38 -29.70 9.49
C ASN A 224 10.87 -28.36 10.03
N ARG A 225 11.28 -28.34 11.30
CA ARG A 225 11.89 -27.16 11.94
C ARG A 225 13.38 -27.37 12.18
N LYS A 226 14.14 -26.29 12.04
CA LYS A 226 15.57 -26.30 12.33
C LYS A 226 15.78 -26.41 13.83
N ALA A 227 16.42 -27.48 14.27
CA ALA A 227 16.84 -27.71 15.65
C ALA A 227 18.37 -27.83 15.66
N GLY A 228 19.07 -26.71 15.87
CA GLY A 228 20.53 -26.65 15.75
C GLY A 228 21.01 -26.79 14.31
N LYS A 229 21.79 -27.84 14.01
CA LYS A 229 22.33 -28.12 12.66
C LYS A 229 21.45 -29.06 11.81
N SER A 230 20.43 -29.68 12.37
CA SER A 230 19.54 -30.61 11.65
C SER A 230 18.09 -30.11 11.63
N ASN A 231 17.32 -30.58 10.65
CA ASN A 231 15.88 -30.40 10.64
C ASN A 231 15.23 -31.58 11.37
N LYS A 232 14.28 -31.29 12.27
CA LYS A 232 13.48 -32.29 12.96
C LYS A 232 11.99 -32.10 12.60
N PRO A 233 11.24 -33.20 12.41
CA PRO A 233 9.80 -33.11 12.27
C PRO A 233 9.18 -32.71 13.61
N VAL A 234 8.30 -31.71 13.58
CA VAL A 234 7.55 -31.19 14.72
C VAL A 234 6.08 -31.16 14.33
N THR A 235 5.22 -31.70 15.20
CA THR A 235 3.77 -31.59 15.05
C THR A 235 3.33 -30.19 15.47
N ILE A 236 2.55 -29.53 14.63
CA ILE A 236 1.99 -28.21 14.89
C ILE A 236 0.48 -28.25 14.74
N HIS A 237 -0.19 -27.40 15.50
CA HIS A 237 -1.63 -27.21 15.47
C HIS A 237 -1.91 -25.81 14.93
N GLU A 238 -2.85 -25.70 14.01
CA GLU A 238 -3.16 -24.45 13.33
C GLU A 238 -4.67 -24.21 13.33
N ILE A 239 -5.08 -22.95 13.49
CA ILE A 239 -6.45 -22.48 13.29
C ILE A 239 -6.50 -21.66 12.00
N TRP A 240 -7.59 -21.80 11.24
CA TRP A 240 -7.84 -21.04 10.02
C TRP A 240 -8.37 -19.63 10.36
N SER A 241 -7.85 -18.62 9.68
CA SER A 241 -8.25 -17.24 9.81
C SER A 241 -9.31 -16.87 8.77
N PRO A 242 -10.54 -16.52 9.17
CA PRO A 242 -11.63 -16.18 8.25
C PRO A 242 -11.46 -14.79 7.63
N VAL A 243 -10.47 -14.00 8.04
CA VAL A 243 -10.34 -12.57 7.69
C VAL A 243 -10.33 -12.34 6.18
N MET A 244 -9.62 -13.17 5.42
CA MET A 244 -9.59 -13.05 3.95
C MET A 244 -10.94 -13.38 3.32
N ALA A 245 -11.63 -14.41 3.83
CA ALA A 245 -12.93 -14.82 3.34
C ALA A 245 -13.99 -13.75 3.64
N MET A 246 -14.01 -13.22 4.86
CA MET A 246 -14.89 -12.12 5.26
C MET A 246 -14.63 -10.84 4.45
N PHE A 247 -13.37 -10.55 4.15
CA PHE A 247 -13.00 -9.43 3.29
C PHE A 247 -13.62 -9.59 1.89
N LEU A 248 -13.48 -10.76 1.27
CA LEU A 248 -14.04 -11.03 -0.05
C LEU A 248 -15.57 -11.04 -0.02
N PHE A 249 -16.17 -11.67 1.00
CA PHE A 249 -17.61 -11.70 1.23
C PHE A 249 -18.19 -10.28 1.28
N THR A 250 -17.57 -9.40 2.06
CA THR A 250 -17.98 -8.00 2.18
C THR A 250 -17.87 -7.27 0.84
N LYS A 251 -16.78 -7.49 0.10
CA LYS A 251 -16.55 -6.87 -1.22
C LYS A 251 -17.52 -7.35 -2.30
N LEU A 252 -18.03 -8.58 -2.18
CA LEU A 252 -19.04 -9.12 -3.08
C LEU A 252 -20.43 -8.53 -2.77
N HIS A 253 -20.72 -8.18 -1.52
CA HIS A 253 -21.99 -7.58 -1.11
C HIS A 253 -22.03 -6.07 -1.29
N LEU A 254 -20.91 -5.39 -1.06
CA LEU A 254 -20.84 -3.94 -1.01
C LEU A 254 -19.75 -3.39 -1.94
N PRO A 255 -20.02 -2.30 -2.67
CA PRO A 255 -19.04 -1.63 -3.52
C PRO A 255 -18.03 -0.78 -2.73
N LEU A 256 -17.54 -1.29 -1.59
CA LEU A 256 -16.53 -0.60 -0.77
C LEU A 256 -15.14 -0.72 -1.38
N ARG A 257 -14.28 0.27 -1.14
CA ARG A 257 -12.86 0.17 -1.54
C ARG A 257 -12.14 -0.81 -0.61
N SER A 258 -11.15 -1.53 -1.12
CA SER A 258 -10.37 -2.51 -0.32
C SER A 258 -9.81 -1.93 0.97
N PHE A 259 -9.30 -0.69 0.92
CA PHE A 259 -8.81 -0.01 2.13
C PHE A 259 -9.93 0.25 3.15
N GLN A 260 -11.16 0.50 2.73
CA GLN A 260 -12.27 0.76 3.65
C GLN A 260 -12.69 -0.52 4.39
N VAL A 261 -12.77 -1.64 3.67
CA VAL A 261 -13.14 -2.95 4.25
C VAL A 261 -12.12 -3.40 5.31
N ARG A 262 -10.82 -3.17 5.07
CA ARG A 262 -9.74 -3.53 6.01
C ARG A 262 -9.76 -2.76 7.33
N PHE A 263 -10.44 -1.61 7.38
CA PHE A 263 -10.51 -0.73 8.54
C PHE A 263 -11.90 -0.71 9.17
N LEU A 264 -12.78 -1.63 8.77
CA LEU A 264 -14.05 -1.82 9.45
C LEU A 264 -13.78 -2.28 10.88
N ASP A 265 -14.45 -1.63 11.82
CA ASP A 265 -14.37 -1.93 13.24
C ASP A 265 -15.40 -3.04 13.57
N SER A 266 -15.04 -3.99 14.44
CA SER A 266 -15.95 -5.09 14.82
C SER A 266 -17.13 -4.60 15.65
N GLY A 267 -17.01 -3.46 16.34
CA GLY A 267 -18.07 -2.91 17.20
C GLY A 267 -18.22 -3.63 18.54
N GLU A 268 -17.28 -4.50 18.93
CA GLU A 268 -17.35 -5.21 20.22
C GLU A 268 -17.40 -4.26 21.43
N GLY A 269 -16.81 -3.07 21.28
CA GLY A 269 -16.82 -2.01 22.29
C GLY A 269 -18.04 -1.09 22.24
N ASP A 270 -18.98 -1.29 21.32
CA ASP A 270 -20.15 -0.43 21.18
C ASP A 270 -21.17 -0.64 22.30
N THR A 271 -21.94 0.40 22.60
CA THR A 271 -22.99 0.35 23.63
C THR A 271 -24.11 -0.63 23.25
N TRP A 272 -24.40 -0.73 21.96
CA TRP A 272 -25.44 -1.60 21.42
C TRP A 272 -24.80 -2.61 20.47
N ARG A 273 -25.22 -3.87 20.56
CA ARG A 273 -24.77 -4.96 19.68
C ARG A 273 -25.91 -5.41 18.79
N TYR A 274 -25.57 -5.75 17.55
CA TYR A 274 -26.50 -6.36 16.62
C TYR A 274 -26.41 -7.89 16.76
N GLU A 275 -27.50 -8.51 17.17
CA GLU A 275 -27.57 -9.94 17.46
C GLU A 275 -28.87 -10.52 16.84
N HIS A 276 -28.72 -11.52 15.97
CA HIS A 276 -29.83 -12.25 15.35
C HIS A 276 -30.95 -11.36 14.77
N GLY A 277 -30.60 -10.23 14.15
CA GLY A 277 -31.59 -9.32 13.55
C GLY A 277 -32.07 -8.18 14.46
N HIS A 278 -31.61 -8.12 15.71
CA HIS A 278 -32.08 -7.16 16.70
C HIS A 278 -30.92 -6.42 17.39
N TRP A 279 -31.22 -5.24 17.93
CA TRP A 279 -30.25 -4.46 18.71
C TRP A 279 -30.45 -4.72 20.21
N VAL A 280 -29.40 -5.19 20.88
CA VAL A 280 -29.38 -5.46 22.32
C VAL A 280 -28.32 -4.61 23.01
N GLU A 281 -28.53 -4.27 24.28
CA GLU A 281 -27.50 -3.56 25.05
C GLU A 281 -26.30 -4.49 25.26
N ASN A 282 -25.09 -3.98 25.05
CA ASN A 282 -23.88 -4.76 25.25
C ASN A 282 -23.68 -4.99 26.75
N ILE A 283 -24.07 -6.14 27.28
CA ILE A 283 -23.80 -6.52 28.67
C ILE A 283 -22.68 -7.55 28.78
N GLN A 284 -22.31 -8.19 27.67
CA GLN A 284 -21.33 -9.27 27.59
C GLN A 284 -19.89 -8.76 27.76
N HIS A 285 -19.57 -7.59 27.19
CA HIS A 285 -18.20 -7.08 27.17
C HIS A 285 -17.97 -6.04 28.28
N PRO A 286 -17.03 -6.27 29.20
CA PRO A 286 -16.69 -5.30 30.26
C PRO A 286 -16.06 -4.02 29.72
N PHE A 287 -15.39 -4.10 28.57
CA PHE A 287 -14.67 -2.99 27.94
C PHE A 287 -15.55 -2.12 27.03
N ARG A 288 -16.88 -2.30 27.05
CA ARG A 288 -17.79 -1.46 26.27
C ARG A 288 -17.68 0.01 26.66
N TYR A 289 -17.92 0.88 25.70
CA TYR A 289 -17.93 2.32 25.89
C TYR A 289 -19.36 2.88 25.80
N GLY A 290 -19.53 4.10 26.32
CA GLY A 290 -20.79 4.84 26.26
C GLY A 290 -21.85 4.35 27.24
N THR A 291 -23.02 4.98 27.17
CA THR A 291 -24.21 4.64 27.96
C THR A 291 -25.43 4.63 27.05
N PRO A 292 -26.56 3.99 27.41
CA PRO A 292 -27.77 4.03 26.59
C PRO A 292 -28.22 5.45 26.20
N LYS A 293 -28.00 6.44 27.08
CA LYS A 293 -28.29 7.87 26.83
C LYS A 293 -27.26 8.56 25.94
N ARG A 294 -26.01 8.09 25.93
CA ARG A 294 -24.89 8.62 25.12
C ARG A 294 -24.12 7.44 24.53
N PRO A 295 -24.65 6.79 23.49
CA PRO A 295 -24.12 5.54 22.99
C PRO A 295 -22.80 5.75 22.24
N TYR A 296 -21.88 4.81 22.43
CA TYR A 296 -20.70 4.63 21.60
C TYR A 296 -21.05 3.69 20.43
N GLN A 297 -20.70 4.10 19.21
CA GLN A 297 -21.15 3.49 17.96
C GLN A 297 -20.08 3.63 16.87
N LYS A 298 -19.04 2.79 16.91
CA LYS A 298 -17.95 2.80 15.92
C LYS A 298 -17.89 1.53 15.07
N GLY A 299 -18.62 0.49 15.46
CA GLY A 299 -18.69 -0.78 14.76
C GLY A 299 -19.24 -0.67 13.34
N VAL A 300 -18.92 -1.69 12.55
CA VAL A 300 -19.42 -1.86 11.18
C VAL A 300 -20.95 -1.85 11.12
N PHE A 301 -21.62 -2.45 12.10
CA PHE A 301 -23.07 -2.30 12.24
C PHE A 301 -23.36 -1.07 13.08
N ARG A 302 -24.28 -0.23 12.59
CA ARG A 302 -24.67 1.01 13.26
C ARG A 302 -26.17 1.13 13.38
N ARG A 303 -26.62 1.43 14.58
CA ARG A 303 -28.01 1.72 14.91
C ARG A 303 -28.35 3.15 14.51
N ILE A 304 -29.31 3.32 13.61
CA ILE A 304 -29.77 4.61 13.09
C ILE A 304 -31.18 4.86 13.61
N PHE A 305 -31.42 5.96 14.30
CA PHE A 305 -32.77 6.35 14.70
C PHE A 305 -33.47 7.05 13.54
N ASP A 306 -34.63 6.54 13.15
CA ASP A 306 -35.52 7.19 12.20
C ASP A 306 -36.65 7.88 12.95
N SER A 307 -36.64 9.22 12.93
CA SER A 307 -37.66 10.06 13.56
C SER A 307 -39.03 9.93 12.90
N MET A 308 -39.11 9.53 11.64
CA MET A 308 -40.38 9.42 10.92
C MET A 308 -41.18 8.18 11.33
N THR A 309 -40.49 7.07 11.59
CA THR A 309 -41.09 5.80 12.01
C THR A 309 -40.97 5.55 13.50
N GLU A 310 -40.32 6.46 14.24
CA GLU A 310 -39.92 6.32 15.65
C GLU A 310 -39.22 4.97 15.93
N SER A 311 -38.53 4.45 14.92
CA SER A 311 -37.94 3.12 14.94
C SER A 311 -36.43 3.19 14.71
N TYR A 312 -35.75 2.09 15.01
CA TYR A 312 -34.32 1.98 14.77
C TYR A 312 -34.07 1.10 13.55
N ALA A 313 -33.40 1.66 12.55
CA ALA A 313 -32.89 0.95 11.41
C ALA A 313 -31.43 0.51 11.64
N THR A 314 -31.01 -0.50 10.90
CA THR A 314 -29.61 -0.90 10.82
C THR A 314 -28.94 -0.19 9.64
N GLY A 315 -27.68 0.16 9.80
CA GLY A 315 -26.84 0.64 8.73
C GLY A 315 -25.43 0.07 8.87
N LEU A 316 -24.65 0.22 7.82
CA LEU A 316 -23.25 -0.11 7.80
C LEU A 316 -22.41 1.16 7.92
N TYR A 317 -21.60 1.24 8.97
CA TYR A 317 -20.70 2.36 9.19
C TYR A 317 -19.30 2.04 8.67
N VAL A 318 -18.81 2.89 7.78
CA VAL A 318 -17.47 2.81 7.22
C VAL A 318 -16.62 3.87 7.90
N SER A 319 -15.64 3.43 8.69
CA SER A 319 -14.79 4.28 9.54
C SER A 319 -13.91 5.28 8.78
N THR A 320 -13.69 5.09 7.47
CA THR A 320 -12.79 5.93 6.67
C THR A 320 -13.30 6.24 5.25
N ASN A 321 -13.08 7.49 4.83
CA ASN A 321 -13.33 7.99 3.48
C ASN A 321 -12.06 8.59 2.83
N LYS A 322 -10.91 7.93 3.02
CA LYS A 322 -9.61 8.29 2.39
C LYS A 322 -9.31 9.80 2.49
N THR A 323 -9.19 10.48 1.34
CA THR A 323 -8.82 11.89 1.22
C THR A 323 -9.88 12.83 1.77
N ALA A 324 -11.16 12.42 1.80
CA ALA A 324 -12.23 13.22 2.38
C ALA A 324 -12.09 13.37 3.91
N ASP A 325 -11.26 12.55 4.55
CA ASP A 325 -11.02 12.59 5.99
C ASP A 325 -9.66 13.23 6.37
N ARG A 326 -8.88 13.73 5.39
CA ARG A 326 -7.47 14.13 5.57
C ARG A 326 -7.25 15.23 6.64
N ASN A 327 -8.28 16.01 6.99
CA ASN A 327 -8.22 17.07 8.00
C ASN A 327 -9.44 17.06 8.93
N LYS A 328 -10.08 15.90 9.12
CA LYS A 328 -11.26 15.79 9.98
C LYS A 328 -10.91 15.19 11.33
N ASP A 329 -11.58 15.68 12.38
CA ASP A 329 -11.56 15.06 13.70
C ASP A 329 -12.23 13.69 13.66
N GLU A 330 -11.87 12.81 14.59
CA GLU A 330 -12.32 11.41 14.63
C GLU A 330 -13.85 11.25 14.59
N ILE A 331 -14.59 12.20 15.12
CA ILE A 331 -16.07 12.20 15.16
C ILE A 331 -16.67 12.45 13.76
N GLN A 332 -15.96 13.19 12.91
CA GLN A 332 -16.44 13.61 11.58
C GLN A 332 -15.95 12.70 10.44
N ARG A 333 -15.15 11.67 10.76
CA ARG A 333 -14.62 10.71 9.79
C ARG A 333 -15.66 9.66 9.44
N GLY A 334 -15.46 9.03 8.28
CA GLY A 334 -16.31 7.94 7.85
C GLY A 334 -17.69 8.38 7.37
N TYR A 335 -18.55 7.40 7.12
CA TYR A 335 -19.90 7.60 6.62
C TYR A 335 -20.75 6.36 6.86
N THR A 336 -22.08 6.52 6.82
CA THR A 336 -23.03 5.43 7.05
C THR A 336 -23.77 5.10 5.77
N ILE A 337 -23.91 3.82 5.47
CA ILE A 337 -24.70 3.28 4.36
C ILE A 337 -25.96 2.66 4.97
N PRO A 338 -27.17 3.12 4.62
CA PRO A 338 -28.40 2.45 5.05
C PRO A 338 -28.40 0.97 4.62
N TRP A 339 -28.78 0.06 5.53
CA TRP A 339 -28.79 -1.38 5.28
C TRP A 339 -30.01 -2.01 5.92
N GLN A 340 -31.01 -2.32 5.09
CA GLN A 340 -32.23 -3.02 5.50
C GLN A 340 -32.23 -4.46 5.00
#